data_AF-A0A6B2ULX8-F1
#
_entry.id   AF-A0A6B2ULX8-F1
#
_cell.length_a   1.000
_cell.length_b   1.000
_cell.length_c   1.000
_cell.angle_alpha   90.00
_cell.angle_beta   90.00
_cell.angle_gamma   90.00
#
_symmetry.space_group_name_H-M   'P 1'
#
loop_
_entity.id
_entity.type
_entity.pdbx_description
1 polymer ?
#
loop_
_entity_poly.entity_id
_entity_poly.type
_entity_poly.pdbx_seq_one_letter_code
_entity_poly.pdbx_strand_id
1 'polypeptide(L)' 'MTDAATAVCVFAVRRGRGPALPAGLTGHRDGGEVRLMAAGDLWAVVQEVPAAGYDDAALR' A
#
# COMPACT_ATOMS: atom_id res chain seq x y z
N MET A 1 -23.77 2.60 -7.11
CA MET A 1 -22.31 2.79 -7.22
C MET A 1 -21.68 1.45 -6.96
N THR A 2 -21.15 0.80 -8.00
CA THR A 2 -20.35 -0.41 -7.80
C THR A 2 -19.07 0.03 -7.08
N ASP A 3 -18.77 -0.57 -5.95
CA ASP A 3 -17.52 -0.32 -5.25
C ASP A 3 -16.37 -0.73 -6.19
N ALA A 4 -15.46 0.21 -6.49
CA ALA A 4 -14.36 -0.06 -7.39
C ALA A 4 -13.40 -1.02 -6.69
N ALA A 5 -13.00 -2.11 -7.35
CA ALA A 5 -12.06 -3.05 -6.76
C ALA A 5 -10.74 -2.35 -6.40
N THR A 6 -10.25 -2.59 -5.18
CA THR A 6 -8.99 -2.04 -4.67
C THR A 6 -7.93 -3.12 -4.53
N ALA A 7 -6.67 -2.70 -4.62
CA ALA A 7 -5.50 -3.50 -4.33
C ALA A 7 -4.65 -2.82 -3.25
N VAL A 8 -3.79 -3.59 -2.57
CA VAL A 8 -2.84 -3.06 -1.59
C VAL A 8 -1.44 -3.12 -2.17
N CYS A 9 -0.87 -1.95 -2.45
CA CYS A 9 0.54 -1.82 -2.77
C CYS A 9 1.37 -1.86 -1.48
N VAL A 10 2.42 -2.68 -1.48
CA VAL A 10 3.37 -2.81 -0.36
C VAL A 10 4.72 -2.27 -0.80
N PHE A 11 5.18 -1.18 -0.19
CA PHE A 11 6.44 -0.52 -0.56
C PHE A 11 7.65 -1.11 0.17
N ALA A 12 7.48 -1.46 1.43
CA ALA A 12 8.55 -1.99 2.27
C ALA A 12 7.98 -2.93 3.33
N VAL A 13 8.73 -3.99 3.64
CA VAL A 13 8.38 -4.96 4.68
C VAL A 13 9.56 -5.13 5.63
N ARG A 14 9.28 -5.11 6.94
CA ARG A 14 10.27 -5.34 7.99
C ARG A 14 9.73 -6.29 9.05
N ARG A 15 10.57 -7.21 9.54
CA ARG A 15 10.25 -8.06 10.70
C ARG A 15 10.59 -7.36 12.02
N GLY A 16 9.80 -7.61 13.07
CA GLY A 16 10.07 -7.16 14.44
C GLY A 16 9.39 -5.84 14.78
N ARG A 17 10.08 -4.91 15.44
CA ARG A 17 9.47 -3.64 15.86
C ARG A 17 9.11 -2.79 14.63
N GLY A 18 7.87 -2.31 14.57
CA GLY A 18 7.40 -1.45 13.47
C GLY A 18 8.30 -0.24 13.28
N PRO A 19 8.65 0.14 12.04
CA PRO A 19 9.40 1.36 11.79
C PRO A 19 8.53 2.57 12.16
N ALA A 20 9.15 3.71 12.48
CA ALA A 20 8.42 4.97 12.44
C ALA A 20 8.11 5.29 10.97
N LEU A 21 6.88 5.69 10.67
CA LEU A 21 6.52 6.20 9.34
C LEU A 21 6.79 7.70 9.33
N PRO A 22 7.72 8.20 8.48
CA PRO A 22 7.88 9.63 8.29
C PRO A 22 6.56 10.28 7.86
N ALA A 23 6.25 11.44 8.42
CA ALA A 23 5.12 12.24 7.95
C ALA A 23 5.39 12.74 6.53
N GLY A 24 4.33 12.87 5.72
CA GLY A 24 4.43 13.44 4.37
C GLY A 24 5.05 12.51 3.33
N LEU A 25 5.03 11.19 3.53
CA LEU A 25 5.38 10.25 2.47
C LEU A 25 4.38 10.35 1.31
N THR A 26 4.93 10.49 0.10
CA THR A 26 4.16 10.49 -1.14
C THR A 26 4.09 9.06 -1.68
N GLY A 27 2.87 8.52 -1.76
CA GLY A 27 2.58 7.25 -2.44
C GLY A 27 2.25 7.44 -3.92
N HIS A 28 1.57 6.45 -4.50
CA HIS A 28 0.97 6.55 -5.83
C HIS A 28 -0.07 7.66 -5.86
N ARG A 29 -0.09 8.42 -6.98
CA ARG A 29 -0.95 9.59 -7.19
C ARG A 29 -2.43 9.29 -6.96
N ASP A 30 -2.87 8.12 -7.40
CA ASP A 30 -4.28 7.73 -7.42
C ASP A 30 -4.65 6.85 -6.22
N GLY A 31 -3.71 6.66 -5.29
CA GLY A 31 -3.89 5.86 -4.08
C GLY A 31 -4.31 6.70 -2.88
N GLY A 32 -4.80 6.01 -1.85
CA GLY A 32 -5.15 6.60 -0.57
C GLY A 32 -3.93 6.99 0.28
N GLU A 33 -4.14 7.13 1.58
CA GLU A 33 -3.07 7.43 2.53
C GLU A 33 -2.05 6.29 2.60
N VAL A 34 -0.76 6.64 2.59
CA VAL A 34 0.33 5.71 2.92
C VAL A 34 0.32 5.47 4.43
N ARG A 35 0.13 4.21 4.84
CA ARG A 35 0.01 3.83 6.26
C ARG A 35 0.89 2.66 6.62
N LEU A 36 1.14 2.48 7.91
CA LEU A 36 1.71 1.24 8.43
C LEU A 36 0.61 0.20 8.66
N MET A 37 0.90 -1.03 8.25
CA MET A 37 0.05 -2.20 8.51
C MET A 37 0.87 -3.28 9.21
N ALA A 38 0.34 -3.80 10.31
CA ALA A 38 0.89 -4.96 10.99
C ALA A 38 0.31 -6.25 10.39
N ALA A 39 1.16 -7.27 10.21
CA ALA A 39 0.79 -8.59 9.74
C ALA A 39 1.64 -9.65 10.47
N GLY A 40 1.16 -10.11 11.63
CA GLY A 40 1.94 -10.98 12.52
C GLY A 40 3.23 -10.28 12.99
N ASP A 41 4.38 -10.94 12.80
CA ASP A 41 5.70 -10.38 13.14
C ASP A 41 6.24 -9.38 12.10
N LEU A 42 5.46 -9.07 11.08
CA LEU A 42 5.83 -8.18 9.98
C LEU A 42 5.10 -6.84 10.10
N TRP A 43 5.81 -5.80 9.65
CA TRP A 43 5.29 -4.47 9.42
C TRP A 43 5.49 -4.11 7.97
N ALA A 44 4.43 -3.59 7.35
CA ALA A 44 4.43 -3.16 5.97
C ALA A 44 4.07 -1.68 5.86
N VAL A 45 4.78 -0.96 4.98
CA VAL A 45 4.33 0.35 4.49
C VAL A 45 3.44 0.08 3.30
N VAL A 46 2.17 0.44 3.42
CA VAL A 46 1.13 0.08 2.45
C VAL A 46 0.36 1.29 1.98
N GLN A 47 -0.21 1.17 0.79
CA GLN A 47 -1.20 2.10 0.27
C GLN A 47 -2.27 1.33 -0.48
N GLU A 48 -3.53 1.73 -0.27
CA GLU A 48 -4.65 1.22 -1.04
C GLU A 48 -4.74 1.97 -2.37
N VAL A 49 -4.88 1.25 -3.47
CA VAL A 49 -4.90 1.78 -4.83
C VAL A 49 -6.05 1.15 -5.64
N PRO A 50 -6.55 1.81 -6.70
CA PRO A 50 -7.49 1.19 -7.62
C PRO A 50 -6.86 -0.02 -8.32
N ALA A 51 -7.49 -1.18 -8.25
CA ALA A 51 -6.93 -2.42 -8.79
C ALA A 51 -6.69 -2.38 -10.32
N ALA A 52 -7.50 -1.59 -11.05
CA ALA A 52 -7.42 -1.46 -12.50
C ALA A 52 -6.05 -0.92 -13.01
N GLY A 53 -5.28 -0.23 -12.16
CA GLY A 53 -3.94 0.24 -12.52
C GLY A 53 -2.81 -0.75 -12.22
N TYR A 54 -3.13 -1.92 -11.65
CA TYR A 54 -2.15 -2.86 -11.10
C TYR A 54 -2.46 -4.31 -11.47
N ASP A 55 -3.18 -4.52 -12.57
CA ASP A 55 -3.34 -5.84 -13.18
C ASP A 55 -2.15 -6.19 -14.11
N ASP A 56 -2.09 -7.45 -14.58
CA ASP A 56 -1.00 -7.92 -15.47
C ASP A 56 -0.94 -7.14 -16.79
N ALA A 57 -2.05 -6.57 -17.26
CA ALA A 57 -2.05 -5.77 -18.49
C ALA A 57 -1.49 -4.36 -18.24
N ALA A 58 -1.81 -3.75 -17.10
CA ALA A 58 -1.36 -2.42 -16.72
C ALA A 58 0.12 -2.36 -16.31
N LEU A 59 0.69 -3.48 -15.86
CA LEU A 59 2.08 -3.56 -15.36
C LEU A 59 3.12 -4.03 -16.38
N ARG A 60 2.70 -4.38 -17.61
CA ARG A 60 3.59 -4.75 -18.72
C ARG A 60 4.05 -3.54 -19.52
#